data_AF-A0A4P5VNI7-F1
#
_entry.id   AF-A0A4P5VNI7-F1
#
_cell.length_a   1.000
_cell.length_b   1.000
_cell.length_c   1.000
_cell.angle_alpha   90.00
_cell.angle_beta   90.00
_cell.angle_gamma   90.00
#
_symmetry.space_group_name_H-M   'P 1'
#
loop_
_entity.id
_entity.type
_entity.pdbx_description
1 polymer ?
#
loop_
_entity_poly.entity_id
_entity_poly.type
_entity_poly.pdbx_seq_one_letter_code
_entity_poly.pdbx_strand_id
1 'polypeptide(L)' 'MRGMFATKAEAEKRAAELKCKGVFAMGSLWMPCANERALHDALQKAQ' A
#
# COMPACT_ATOMS: atom_id res chain seq x y z
N MET A 1 2.21 -6.51 -10.33
CA MET A 1 2.37 -6.45 -8.86
C MET A 1 3.15 -5.19 -8.51
N ARG A 2 2.47 -4.07 -8.29
CA ARG A 2 3.07 -2.85 -7.74
C ARG A 2 2.16 -2.47 -6.57
N GLY A 3 2.71 -2.40 -5.35
CA GLY A 3 1.91 -2.16 -4.14
C GLY A 3 1.88 -3.30 -3.12
N MET A 4 2.75 -4.31 -3.25
CA MET A 4 2.95 -5.35 -2.23
C MET A 4 4.39 -5.24 -1.72
N PHE A 5 4.55 -5.13 -0.42
CA PHE A 5 5.81 -4.93 0.30
C PHE A 5 6.15 -6.16 1.12
N ALA A 6 7.44 -6.48 1.26
CA ALA A 6 7.86 -7.56 2.14
C ALA A 6 7.65 -7.21 3.62
N THR A 7 7.66 -5.92 3.96
CA THR A 7 7.59 -5.44 5.34
C THR A 7 6.46 -4.45 5.56
N LYS A 8 5.90 -4.48 6.79
CA LYS A 8 4.90 -3.51 7.25
C LYS A 8 5.43 -2.07 7.15
N ALA A 9 6.71 -1.87 7.47
CA ALA A 9 7.33 -0.54 7.49
C ALA A 9 7.38 0.10 6.09
N GLU A 10 7.72 -0.66 5.05
CA GLU A 10 7.69 -0.16 3.67
C GLU A 10 6.26 0.11 3.21
N ALA A 11 5.31 -0.76 3.56
CA ALA A 11 3.90 -0.53 3.29
C ALA A 11 3.36 0.71 4.00
N GLU A 12 3.76 0.98 5.25
CA GLU A 12 3.31 2.15 6.00
C GLU A 12 3.90 3.44 5.43
N LYS A 13 5.18 3.43 5.05
CA LYS A 13 5.80 4.57 4.35
C LYS A 13 5.04 4.89 3.08
N ARG A 14 4.77 3.89 2.25
CA ARG A 14 4.02 4.12 1.02
C ARG A 14 2.57 4.50 1.29
N ALA A 15 1.93 3.92 2.30
CA ALA A 15 0.57 4.30 2.71
C ALA A 15 0.50 5.79 3.06
N ALA A 16 1.49 6.28 3.83
CA ALA A 16 1.60 7.67 4.22
C ALA A 16 1.81 8.60 3.01
N GLU A 17 2.70 8.25 2.08
CA GLU A 17 2.91 9.02 0.84
C GLU A 17 1.67 9.03 -0.06
N LEU A 18 0.98 7.90 -0.12
CA LEU A 18 -0.24 7.69 -0.89
C LEU A 18 -1.49 8.28 -0.22
N LYS A 19 -1.37 8.82 1.00
CA LYS A 19 -2.48 9.21 1.88
C LYS A 19 -3.54 8.12 2.07
N CYS A 20 -3.14 6.87 1.94
CA CYS A 20 -3.95 5.73 2.29
C CYS A 20 -3.92 5.50 3.80
N LYS A 21 -5.09 5.17 4.38
CA LYS A 21 -5.18 4.80 5.79
C LYS A 21 -5.01 3.29 5.94
N GLY A 22 -3.92 2.93 6.61
CA GLY A 22 -3.67 1.58 7.07
C GLY A 22 -2.90 0.72 6.06
N VAL A 23 -2.32 -0.35 6.60
CA VAL A 23 -1.60 -1.37 5.83
C VAL A 23 -2.28 -2.71 6.04
N PHE A 24 -2.44 -3.47 4.96
CA PHE A 24 -3.08 -4.77 5.00
C PHE A 24 -2.05 -5.88 4.85
N ALA A 25 -1.99 -6.79 5.82
CA ALA A 25 -1.14 -7.99 5.72
C ALA A 25 -1.85 -9.06 4.88
N MET A 26 -1.23 -9.43 3.76
CA MET A 26 -1.66 -10.48 2.85
C MET A 26 -0.62 -11.61 2.87
N GLY A 27 -0.72 -12.50 3.86
CA GLY A 27 0.26 -13.57 4.07
C GLY A 27 1.65 -13.02 4.42
N SER A 28 2.64 -13.23 3.56
CA SER A 28 4.01 -12.71 3.73
C SER A 28 4.23 -11.32 3.14
N LEU A 29 3.19 -10.71 2.57
CA LEU A 29 3.25 -9.43 1.88
C LEU A 29 2.34 -8.41 2.56
N TRP A 30 2.67 -7.14 2.41
CA TRP A 30 1.97 -6.00 3.00
C TRP A 30 1.52 -5.04 1.92
N MET A 31 0.26 -4.61 1.96
CA MET A 31 -0.25 -3.60 1.07
C MET A 31 -0.34 -2.24 1.78
N PRO A 32 -0.04 -1.12 1.11
CA PRO A 32 -0.02 0.21 1.69
C PRO A 32 -1.43 0.85 1.79
N CYS A 33 -2.49 0.09 1.55
CA CYS A 33 -3.87 0.57 1.63
C CYS A 33 -4.80 -0.56 2.11
N ALA A 34 -5.96 -0.19 2.66
CA ALA A 34 -6.97 -1.14 3.13
C ALA A 34 -7.67 -1.93 2.02
N ASN A 35 -7.61 -1.47 0.76
CA ASN A 35 -8.22 -2.14 -0.38
C ASN A 35 -7.47 -1.84 -1.69
N GLU A 36 -7.66 -2.73 -2.67
CA GLU A 36 -7.03 -2.65 -3.99
C GLU A 36 -7.43 -1.38 -4.77
N ARG A 37 -8.64 -0.87 -4.56
CA ARG A 37 -9.13 0.31 -5.27
C ARG A 37 -8.45 1.60 -4.79
N ALA A 38 -8.30 1.78 -3.48
CA ALA A 38 -7.53 2.88 -2.89
C ALA A 38 -6.05 2.74 -3.26
N LEU A 39 -5.53 1.52 -3.27
CA LEU A 39 -4.18 1.23 -3.76
C LEU A 39 -4.00 1.66 -5.21
N HIS A 40 -4.94 1.31 -6.09
CA HIS A 40 -4.84 1.59 -7.51
C HIS A 40 -4.95 3.10 -7.80
N ASP A 41 -5.88 3.81 -7.15
CA ASP A 41 -6.01 5.27 -7.27
C ASP A 41 -4.76 5.99 -6.75
N ALA A 42 -4.25 5.54 -5.61
CA ALA A 42 -3.03 6.06 -5.01
C ALA A 42 -1.79 5.81 -5.88
N LEU A 43 -1.64 4.60 -6.43
CA LEU A 43 -0.54 4.26 -7.33
C LEU A 43 -0.64 5.02 -8.65
N GLN A 44 -1.84 5.26 -9.18
CA GLN A 44 -2.04 6.10 -10.36
C GLN A 44 -1.65 7.55 -10.09
N LYS A 45 -1.91 8.08 -8.89
CA LYS A 45 -1.50 9.44 -8.50
C LYS A 45 -0.01 9.57 -8.20
N ALA A 46 0.67 8.46 -7.93
CA ALA A 46 2.10 8.42 -7.67
C ALA A 46 2.96 8.21 -8.92
N GLN A 47 2.34 8.25 -10.12
CA GLN A 47 3.00 8.15 -11.42
C GLN A 47 3.19 9.54 -12.06
#